data_AF-A0A2M9ITC6-F1
#
_entry.id   AF-A0A2M9ITC6-F1
#
_cell.length_a   1.000
_cell.length_b   1.000
_cell.length_c   1.000
_cell.angle_alpha   90.00
_cell.angle_beta   90.00
_cell.angle_gamma   90.00
#
_symmetry.space_group_name_H-M   'P 1'
#
loop_
_entity.id
_entity.type
_entity.pdbx_description
1 polymer ?
#
loop_
_entity_poly.entity_id
_entity_poly.type
_entity_poly.pdbx_seq_one_letter_code
_entity_poly.pdbx_strand_id
1 'polypeptide(L)' 'MLPIVDALLSGQTDETASRRLGISPRTYSRRVADLLEHLDVSTRFQGGAELIRRSQSAAS' A
#
# COMPACT_ATOMS: atom_id res chain seq x y z
N MET A 1 -2.84 -5.28 9.07
CA MET A 1 -2.44 -5.02 7.67
C MET A 1 -3.22 -3.88 7.00
N LEU A 2 -4.42 -3.51 7.46
CA LEU A 2 -5.27 -2.46 6.86
C LEU A 2 -4.64 -1.07 6.57
N PRO A 3 -3.76 -0.48 7.40
CA PRO A 3 -3.39 0.94 7.23
C PRO A 3 -2.49 1.28 6.02
N ILE A 4 -1.88 0.28 5.38
CA ILE A 4 -0.96 0.52 4.25
C ILE A 4 -1.69 0.48 2.91
N VAL A 5 -2.78 -0.28 2.85
CA VAL A 5 -3.67 -0.30 1.69
C VAL A 5 -4.25 1.09 1.45
N ASP A 6 -4.76 1.75 2.50
CA ASP A 6 -5.24 3.14 2.41
C ASP A 6 -4.17 4.13 1.96
N ALA A 7 -2.92 3.91 2.37
CA ALA A 7 -1.83 4.78 2.00
C ALA A 7 -1.42 4.60 0.53
N LEU A 8 -1.44 3.37 0.00
CA LEU A 8 -1.28 3.11 -1.43
C LEU A 8 -2.41 3.69 -2.27
N LEU A 9 -3.64 3.68 -1.76
CA LEU A 9 -4.81 4.22 -2.46
C LEU A 9 -4.92 5.75 -2.40
N SER A 10 -4.36 6.39 -1.37
CA SER A 10 -4.46 7.84 -1.16
C SER A 10 -3.32 8.67 -1.78
N GLY A 11 -2.30 8.02 -2.37
CA GLY A 11 -1.19 8.72 -3.02
C GLY A 11 -0.27 9.51 -2.06
N GLN A 12 -0.35 9.24 -0.76
CA GLN A 12 0.48 9.90 0.25
C GLN A 12 1.92 9.39 0.20
N THR A 13 2.89 10.25 0.56
CA THR A 13 4.28 9.84 0.70
C THR A 13 4.47 8.91 1.90
N ASP A 14 5.46 8.01 1.82
CA ASP A 14 5.81 7.08 2.90
C ASP A 14 6.02 7.80 4.24
N GLU A 15 6.62 8.99 4.21
CA GLU A 15 6.87 9.80 5.40
C GLU A 15 5.59 10.36 6.04
N THR A 16 4.65 10.82 5.21
CA THR A 16 3.35 11.31 5.69
C THR A 16 2.55 10.16 6.29
N ALA A 17 2.50 9.03 5.58
CA ALA A 17 1.80 7.84 6.03
C ALA A 17 2.44 7.26 7.32
N SER A 18 3.77 7.20 7.41
CA SER A 18 4.45 6.68 8.60
C SER A 18 4.18 7.55 9.83
N ARG A 19 4.18 8.88 9.67
CA ARG A 19 3.82 9.82 10.75
C ARG A 19 2.38 9.64 11.20
N ARG A 20 1.42 9.54 10.27
CA ARG A 20 0.00 9.30 10.60
C ARG A 20 -0.23 7.99 11.34
N LEU A 21 0.57 6.97 11.03
CA LEU A 21 0.49 5.64 11.65
C LEU A 21 1.34 5.49 12.92
N GLY A 22 2.08 6.53 13.33
CA GLY A 22 2.92 6.49 14.53
C GLY A 22 4.07 5.48 14.44
N ILE A 23 4.55 5.14 13.23
CA ILE A 23 5.63 4.18 13.01
C ILE A 23 6.81 4.82 12.29
N SER A 24 8.00 4.22 12.43
CA SER A 24 9.17 4.71 11.70
C SER A 24 9.01 4.52 10.18
N PRO A 25 9.59 5.42 9.35
CA PRO A 25 9.56 5.27 7.90
C PRO A 25 10.10 3.92 7.43
N ARG A 26 11.14 3.39 8.10
CA ARG A 26 11.70 2.07 7.80
C ARG A 26 10.72 0.92 8.03
N THR A 27 9.89 1.00 9.08
CA THR A 27 8.84 0.01 9.36
C THR A 27 7.74 0.10 8.32
N TYR A 28 7.38 1.33 7.94
CA TYR A 28 6.40 1.58 6.90
C TYR A 28 6.86 1.01 5.54
N SER A 29 8.06 1.37 5.07
CA SER A 29 8.58 0.89 3.78
C SER A 29 8.75 -0.62 3.71
N ARG A 30 9.09 -1.30 4.82
CA ARG A 30 9.14 -2.76 4.88
C ARG A 30 7.76 -3.37 4.62
N ARG A 31 6.75 -2.88 5.33
CA ARG A 31 5.39 -3.38 5.15
C ARG A 31 4.80 -3.05 3.77
N VAL A 32 5.23 -1.94 3.15
CA VAL A 32 4.91 -1.66 1.73
C VAL A 32 5.56 -2.70 0.83
N ALA A 33 6.85 -3.01 1.01
CA ALA A 33 7.54 -4.02 0.22
C ALA A 33 6.86 -5.39 0.35
N ASP A 34 6.55 -5.83 1.58
CA ASP A 34 5.85 -7.08 1.85
C ASP A 34 4.48 -7.14 1.13
N LEU A 35 3.77 -6.01 1.06
CA LEU A 35 2.48 -5.91 0.37
C LEU A 35 2.63 -5.94 -1.16
N LEU A 36 3.62 -5.24 -1.71
CA LEU A 36 3.88 -5.26 -3.15
C LEU A 36 4.30 -6.66 -3.62
N GLU A 37 5.10 -7.37 -2.81
CA GLU A 37 5.45 -8.77 -3.05
C GLU A 37 4.21 -9.68 -3.06
N HIS A 38 3.30 -9.52 -2.09
CA HIS A 38 2.04 -10.27 -2.06
C HIS A 38 1.11 -9.97 -3.25
N LEU A 39 1.19 -8.76 -3.79
CA LEU A 39 0.41 -8.33 -4.94
C LEU A 39 1.08 -8.71 -6.27
N ASP A 40 2.30 -9.27 -6.24
CA ASP A 40 3.14 -9.57 -7.41
C ASP A 40 3.39 -8.33 -8.30
N VAL A 41 3.68 -7.21 -7.65
CA VAL A 41 3.94 -5.92 -8.32
C VAL A 41 5.23 -5.30 -7.81
N SER A 42 5.88 -4.51 -8.66
CA SER A 42 7.20 -3.95 -8.34
C SER A 42 7.15 -2.49 -7.92
N THR A 43 6.03 -1.80 -8.18
CA THR A 43 5.89 -0.37 -7.89
C THR A 43 4.63 -0.08 -7.09
N ARG A 44 4.69 0.97 -6.25
CA ARG A 44 3.53 1.45 -5.48
C ARG A 44 2.34 1.79 -6.37
N PHE A 45 2.61 2.38 -7.54
CA PHE A 45 1.59 2.72 -8.52
C PHE A 45 0.88 1.46 -9.06
N GLN A 46 1.65 0.45 -9.45
CA GLN A 46 1.10 -0.85 -9.84
C GLN A 46 0.31 -1.50 -8.70
N GLY A 47 0.79 -1.43 -7.46
CA GLY A 47 0.08 -1.94 -6.28
C GLY A 47 -1.25 -1.24 -6.03
N GLY A 48 -1.30 0.09 -6.15
CA GLY A 48 -2.55 0.84 -6.09
C GLY A 48 -3.54 0.43 -7.20
N ALA A 49 -3.06 0.33 -8.44
CA ALA A 49 -3.89 -0.10 -9.58
C ALA A 49 -4.37 -1.57 -9.43
N GLU A 50 -3.53 -2.45 -8.91
CA GLU A 50 -3.85 -3.85 -8.63
C GLU A 50 -4.95 -3.99 -7.59
N LEU A 51 -4.85 -3.24 -6.48
CA LEU A 51 -5.85 -3.23 -5.42
C LEU A 51 -7.22 -2.77 -5.93
N ILE A 52 -7.26 -1.73 -6.77
CA ILE A 52 -8.49 -1.24 -7.41
C ILE A 52 -9.07 -2.26 -8.39
N ARG A 53 -8.23 -3.01 -9.11
CA ARG A 53 -8.69 -4.06 -10.02
C ARG A 53 -9.31 -5.22 -9.25
N ARG A 54 -8.63 -5.69 -8.20
CA ARG A 54 -9.09 -6.80 -7.37
C ARG A 54 -10.37 -6.47 -6.59
N SER A 55 -10.54 -5.23 -6.14
CA SER A 55 -11.79 -4.81 -5.48
C SER A 55 -12.99 -4.82 -6.42
N GLN A 56 -12.80 -4.54 -7.72
CA GLN A 56 -13.85 -4.61 -8.74
C GLN A 56 -14.18 -6.05 -9.15
N SER A 57 -13.20 -6.95 -9.19
CA SER A 57 -13.41 -8.37 -9.46
C SER A 57 -14.15 -9.11 -8.33
N ALA A 58 -14.02 -8.65 -7.09
CA ALA A 58 -14.77 -9.19 -5.95
C ALA A 58 -16.23 -8.69 -5.88
N ALA A 59 -16.58 -7.67 -6.67
CA ALA A 59 -17.92 -7.08 -6.75
C ALA A 59 -18.77 -7.66 -7.90
N SER A 60 -18.32 -8.75 -8.54
CA SER A 60 -19.03 -9.49 -9.59
C SER A 60 -19.48 -10.86 -9.12
#